data_AF-U7U9U6-F1
#
_entry.id   AF-U7U9U6-F1
#
_cell.length_a   1.000
_cell.length_b   1.000
_cell.length_c   1.000
_cell.angle_alpha   90.00
_cell.angle_beta   90.00
_cell.angle_gamma   90.00
#
_symmetry.space_group_name_H-M   'P 1'
#
loop_
_entity.id
_entity.type
_entity.pdbx_description
1 polymer ?
#
loop_
_entity_poly.entity_id
_entity_poly.type
_entity_poly.pdbx_seq_one_letter_code
_entity_poly.pdbx_strand_id
1 'polypeptide(L)'
;EPQPLDALAFIIEFSDVLGLSEANLPLYLDEISSTLFGSAYKLANSPLSAAQLALSDFQQIETGMREGHPGFVANNGRMGFDAQDYRAYAPEAASPVRLVWLAVHRSRASYSAIDGLDQATLLREELGGQLGVFHNQLQALQLDPDDYLLMPAHPWQWHNILAIGFAAEIANRQIVYLGLSNDRYLAQQSIRTFFNQSEPQRRYVKTALSILNMGFMRGLSPYYMQATPA
;
A
#
# COMPACT_ATOMS: atom_id res chain seq x y z
N GLU A 1 -22.55 9.95 38.65
CA GLU A 1 -22.18 8.62 38.13
C GLU A 1 -20.97 8.76 37.23
N PRO A 2 -20.07 7.77 37.15
CA PRO A 2 -18.96 7.82 36.20
C PRO A 2 -19.50 7.82 34.77
N GLN A 3 -18.96 8.71 33.92
CA GLN A 3 -19.30 8.76 32.50
C GLN A 3 -18.54 7.67 31.72
N PRO A 4 -19.07 7.22 30.56
CA PRO A 4 -18.36 6.29 29.69
C PRO A 4 -17.06 6.91 29.17
N LEU A 5 -16.03 6.09 28.99
CA LEU A 5 -14.78 6.51 28.37
C LEU A 5 -14.99 6.70 26.87
N ASP A 6 -14.73 7.91 26.39
CA ASP A 6 -14.82 8.28 24.98
C ASP A 6 -13.53 9.00 24.55
N ALA A 7 -12.80 8.38 23.64
CA ALA A 7 -11.51 8.92 23.18
C ALA A 7 -11.67 10.20 22.35
N LEU A 8 -12.78 10.38 21.63
CA LEU A 8 -13.02 11.60 20.87
C LEU A 8 -13.36 12.75 21.81
N ALA A 9 -14.21 12.50 22.81
CA ALA A 9 -14.52 13.48 23.84
C ALA A 9 -13.24 13.92 24.58
N PHE A 10 -12.38 12.97 24.94
CA PHE A 10 -11.08 13.28 25.56
C PHE A 10 -10.21 14.20 24.69
N ILE A 11 -10.08 13.91 23.40
CA ILE A 11 -9.29 14.77 22.50
C ILE A 11 -9.89 16.18 22.39
N ILE A 12 -11.22 16.30 22.35
CA ILE A 12 -11.90 17.61 22.30
C ILE A 12 -11.68 18.38 23.60
N GLU A 13 -11.92 17.75 24.75
CA GLU A 13 -11.79 18.35 26.09
C GLU A 13 -10.38 18.86 26.38
N PHE A 14 -9.36 18.15 25.88
CA PHE A 14 -7.95 18.48 26.10
C PHE A 14 -7.27 19.11 24.88
N SER A 15 -8.03 19.53 23.85
CA SER A 15 -7.47 20.04 22.58
C SER A 15 -6.49 21.22 22.77
N ASP A 16 -6.81 22.17 23.64
CA ASP A 16 -5.93 23.29 23.99
C ASP A 16 -4.62 22.83 24.65
N VAL A 17 -4.69 21.87 25.57
CA VAL A 17 -3.52 21.31 26.28
C VAL A 17 -2.64 20.50 25.32
N LEU A 18 -3.26 19.80 24.37
CA LEU A 18 -2.59 19.04 23.33
C LEU A 18 -2.01 19.93 22.21
N GLY A 19 -2.33 21.23 22.21
CA GLY A 19 -1.88 22.18 21.20
C GLY A 19 -2.48 21.93 19.82
N LEU A 20 -3.68 21.34 19.76
CA LEU A 20 -4.39 21.11 18.50
C LEU A 20 -5.08 22.40 18.06
N SER A 21 -4.72 22.92 16.89
CA SER A 21 -5.42 24.06 16.30
C SER A 21 -6.83 23.67 15.83
N GLU A 22 -7.75 24.63 15.80
CA GLU A 22 -9.11 24.43 15.26
C GLU A 22 -9.10 23.85 13.84
N ALA A 23 -8.10 24.23 13.02
CA ALA A 23 -7.96 23.73 11.65
C ALA A 23 -7.53 22.25 11.59
N ASN A 24 -6.79 21.76 12.58
CA ASN A 24 -6.25 20.39 12.58
C ASN A 24 -7.09 19.42 13.41
N LEU A 25 -7.87 19.92 14.37
CA LEU A 25 -8.68 19.10 15.27
C LEU A 25 -9.61 18.12 14.52
N PRO A 26 -10.37 18.52 13.48
CA PRO A 26 -11.25 17.58 12.77
C PRO A 26 -10.48 16.42 12.12
N LEU A 27 -9.35 16.72 11.46
CA LEU A 27 -8.53 15.70 10.82
C LEU A 27 -7.95 14.71 11.85
N TYR A 28 -7.52 15.23 13.00
CA TYR A 28 -6.99 14.38 14.06
C TYR A 28 -8.07 13.49 14.68
N LEU A 29 -9.29 14.02 14.87
CA LEU A 29 -10.45 13.24 15.32
C LEU A 29 -10.78 12.12 14.32
N ASP A 30 -10.71 12.38 13.01
CA ASP A 30 -10.89 11.36 11.99
C ASP A 30 -9.81 10.26 12.07
N GLU A 31 -8.53 10.62 12.29
CA GLU A 31 -7.46 9.62 12.48
C GLU A 31 -7.67 8.79 13.76
N ILE A 32 -8.21 9.38 14.84
CA ILE A 32 -8.59 8.67 16.07
C ILE A 32 -9.76 7.72 15.81
N SER A 33 -10.83 8.19 15.15
CA SER A 33 -11.98 7.36 14.80
C SER A 33 -11.59 6.17 13.93
N SER A 34 -10.70 6.37 12.95
CA SER A 34 -10.20 5.28 12.11
C SER A 34 -9.29 4.32 12.90
N THR A 35 -8.46 4.84 13.82
CA THR A 35 -7.67 4.01 14.74
C THR A 35 -8.57 3.12 15.62
N LEU A 36 -9.67 3.68 16.14
CA LEU A 36 -10.68 2.93 16.91
C LEU A 36 -11.40 1.89 16.05
N PHE A 37 -11.78 2.24 14.82
CA PHE A 37 -12.38 1.30 13.87
C PHE A 37 -11.45 0.11 13.63
N GLY A 38 -10.17 0.37 13.38
CA GLY A 38 -9.19 -0.71 13.19
C GLY A 38 -8.96 -1.54 14.45
N SER A 39 -8.97 -0.92 15.63
CA SER A 39 -8.92 -1.63 16.91
C SER A 39 -10.12 -2.58 17.07
N ALA A 40 -11.34 -2.09 16.82
CA ALA A 40 -12.55 -2.90 16.86
C ALA A 40 -12.50 -4.07 15.86
N TYR A 41 -12.02 -3.82 14.64
CA TYR A 41 -11.81 -4.88 13.65
C TYR A 41 -10.87 -5.97 14.16
N LYS A 42 -9.72 -5.60 14.75
CA LYS A 42 -8.74 -6.55 15.29
C LYS A 42 -9.25 -7.33 16.49
N LEU A 43 -10.01 -6.68 17.38
CA LEU A 43 -10.66 -7.37 18.49
C LEU A 43 -11.65 -8.43 18.01
N ALA A 44 -12.41 -8.13 16.95
CA ALA A 44 -13.38 -9.06 16.39
C ALA A 44 -12.76 -10.17 15.51
N ASN A 45 -11.61 -9.91 14.87
CA ASN A 45 -11.07 -10.77 13.80
C ASN A 45 -9.65 -11.30 14.04
N SER A 46 -9.07 -11.13 15.22
CA SER A 46 -7.76 -11.73 15.56
C SER A 46 -7.94 -13.00 16.42
N PRO A 47 -7.96 -14.20 15.80
CA PRO A 47 -8.30 -15.44 16.49
C PRO A 47 -7.16 -15.99 17.36
N LEU A 48 -5.92 -15.55 17.13
CA LEU A 48 -4.74 -16.11 17.80
C LEU A 48 -4.48 -15.44 19.14
N SER A 49 -4.24 -16.26 20.16
CA SER A 49 -3.67 -15.85 21.44
C SER A 49 -2.18 -15.54 21.31
N ALA A 50 -1.61 -14.83 22.29
CA ALA A 50 -0.18 -14.54 22.32
C ALA A 50 0.69 -15.81 22.29
N ALA A 51 0.29 -16.88 22.98
CA ALA A 51 1.01 -18.15 22.99
C ALA A 51 0.99 -18.85 21.62
N GLN A 52 -0.13 -18.78 20.91
CA GLN A 52 -0.21 -19.31 19.53
C GLN A 52 0.64 -18.48 18.57
N LEU A 53 0.56 -17.14 18.66
CA LEU A 53 1.31 -16.24 17.78
C LEU A 53 2.82 -16.38 17.94
N ALA A 54 3.31 -16.69 19.15
CA ALA A 54 4.72 -16.95 19.42
C ALA A 54 5.30 -18.18 18.67
N LEU A 55 4.42 -19.07 18.18
CA LEU A 55 4.77 -20.28 17.42
C LEU A 55 4.29 -20.24 15.97
N SER A 56 3.69 -19.12 15.54
CA SER A 56 3.13 -18.94 14.20
C SER A 56 4.20 -18.68 13.14
N ASP A 57 3.81 -18.85 11.88
CA ASP A 57 4.68 -18.50 10.77
C ASP A 57 4.86 -16.97 10.63
N PHE A 58 5.82 -16.60 9.79
CA PHE A 58 6.21 -15.21 9.59
C PHE A 58 5.05 -14.29 9.19
N GLN A 59 4.18 -14.71 8.26
CA GLN A 59 3.09 -13.85 7.79
C GLN A 59 1.92 -13.83 8.79
N GLN A 60 1.68 -14.93 9.51
CA GLN A 60 0.73 -14.95 10.61
C GLN A 60 1.12 -13.98 11.74
N ILE A 61 2.43 -13.90 12.06
CA ILE A 61 2.94 -12.91 13.00
C ILE A 61 2.71 -11.50 12.45
N GLU A 62 3.12 -11.23 11.21
CA GLU A 62 3.02 -9.91 10.57
C GLU A 62 1.58 -9.38 10.55
N THR A 63 0.61 -10.17 10.09
CA THR A 63 -0.80 -9.75 10.02
C THR A 63 -1.53 -9.88 11.35
N GLY A 64 -0.94 -10.57 12.34
CA GLY A 64 -1.48 -10.76 13.68
C GLY A 64 -1.17 -9.64 14.67
N MET A 65 -0.33 -8.66 14.28
CA MET A 65 0.00 -7.51 15.11
C MET A 65 -1.22 -6.61 15.36
N ARG A 66 -1.33 -6.11 16.60
CA ARG A 66 -2.51 -5.33 17.03
C ARG A 66 -2.26 -3.86 17.27
N GLU A 67 -1.12 -3.53 17.85
CA GLU A 67 -0.85 -2.18 18.37
C GLU A 67 -0.63 -1.15 17.25
N GLY A 68 0.32 -1.43 16.36
CA GLY A 68 0.92 -0.42 15.49
C GLY A 68 2.11 0.24 16.18
N HIS A 69 2.38 1.52 15.88
CA HIS A 69 3.49 2.23 16.50
C HIS A 69 3.19 2.56 17.98
N PRO A 70 4.05 2.17 18.95
CA PRO A 70 3.72 2.27 20.38
C PRO A 70 3.78 3.70 20.95
N GLY A 71 4.41 4.64 20.23
CA GLY A 71 4.52 6.05 20.65
C GLY A 71 3.46 7.00 20.10
N PHE A 72 2.68 6.61 19.08
CA PHE A 72 1.66 7.47 18.48
C PHE A 72 0.28 6.97 18.89
N VAL A 73 -0.61 7.86 19.36
CA VAL A 73 -1.99 7.50 19.71
C VAL A 73 -2.81 7.25 18.44
N ALA A 74 -2.88 8.24 17.55
CA ALA A 74 -3.49 8.12 16.23
C ALA A 74 -2.54 7.41 15.24
N ASN A 75 -2.22 6.14 15.51
CA ASN A 75 -1.21 5.40 14.74
C ASN A 75 -1.76 4.65 13.52
N ASN A 76 -3.08 4.51 13.44
CA ASN A 76 -3.78 3.61 12.54
C ASN A 76 -4.90 4.35 11.78
N GLY A 77 -4.63 5.58 11.34
CA GLY A 77 -5.58 6.46 10.64
C GLY A 77 -5.96 6.02 9.22
N ARG A 78 -4.99 5.67 8.36
CA ARG A 78 -5.21 5.23 6.96
C ARG A 78 -6.26 6.05 6.18
N MET A 79 -6.26 7.38 6.39
CA MET A 79 -7.23 8.27 5.76
C MET A 79 -7.10 8.20 4.24
N GLY A 80 -8.22 7.92 3.58
CA GLY A 80 -8.30 7.61 2.16
C GLY A 80 -8.89 6.23 1.89
N PHE A 81 -8.74 5.27 2.82
CA PHE A 81 -9.50 4.02 2.75
C PHE A 81 -10.92 4.23 3.21
N ASP A 82 -11.88 3.80 2.39
CA ASP A 82 -13.22 3.55 2.87
C ASP A 82 -13.33 2.19 3.61
N ALA A 83 -14.53 1.82 4.03
CA ALA A 83 -14.74 0.57 4.76
C ALA A 83 -14.47 -0.71 3.93
N GLN A 84 -14.64 -0.64 2.61
CA GLN A 84 -14.34 -1.77 1.72
C GLN A 84 -12.85 -1.87 1.48
N ASP A 85 -12.19 -0.73 1.21
CA ASP A 85 -10.75 -0.61 1.08
C ASP A 85 -10.03 -1.13 2.31
N TYR A 86 -10.51 -0.77 3.51
CA TYR A 86 -9.93 -1.27 4.76
C TYR A 86 -9.90 -2.80 4.78
N ARG A 87 -11.02 -3.46 4.46
CA ARG A 87 -11.09 -4.92 4.44
C ARG A 87 -10.21 -5.52 3.35
N ALA A 88 -10.02 -4.82 2.23
CA ALA A 88 -9.22 -5.30 1.11
C ALA A 88 -7.71 -5.11 1.32
N TYR A 89 -7.29 -4.05 2.00
CA TYR A 89 -5.90 -3.55 1.96
C TYR A 89 -5.26 -3.32 3.33
N ALA A 90 -6.02 -3.30 4.43
CA ALA A 90 -5.42 -3.19 5.76
C ALA A 90 -4.63 -4.47 6.10
N PRO A 91 -3.39 -4.37 6.62
CA PRO A 91 -2.56 -5.54 6.95
C PRO A 91 -3.26 -6.52 7.89
N GLU A 92 -3.99 -6.01 8.89
CA GLU A 92 -4.73 -6.81 9.86
C GLU A 92 -5.93 -7.57 9.28
N ALA A 93 -6.37 -7.23 8.06
CA ALA A 93 -7.38 -8.01 7.35
C ALA A 93 -6.80 -9.26 6.68
N ALA A 94 -5.48 -9.30 6.46
CA ALA A 94 -4.77 -10.40 5.78
C ALA A 94 -5.41 -10.81 4.43
N SER A 95 -6.10 -9.87 3.78
CA SER A 95 -6.76 -10.09 2.49
C SER A 95 -5.71 -10.19 1.38
N PRO A 96 -5.76 -11.25 0.53
CA PRO A 96 -4.86 -11.35 -0.59
C PRO A 96 -5.09 -10.24 -1.63
N VAL A 97 -4.04 -9.49 -1.95
CA VAL A 97 -4.04 -8.39 -2.92
C VAL A 97 -3.36 -8.83 -4.21
N ARG A 98 -3.95 -8.52 -5.36
CA ARG A 98 -3.28 -8.64 -6.67
C ARG A 98 -2.88 -7.23 -7.12
N LEU A 99 -1.59 -7.03 -7.41
CA LEU A 99 -1.07 -5.72 -7.80
C LEU A 99 -1.53 -5.35 -9.20
N VAL A 100 -1.75 -4.06 -9.46
CA VAL A 100 -1.96 -3.54 -10.82
C VAL A 100 -0.61 -3.48 -11.52
N TRP A 101 -0.55 -3.87 -12.79
CA TRP A 101 0.62 -3.68 -13.64
C TRP A 101 0.35 -2.61 -14.69
N LEU A 102 1.33 -1.72 -14.84
CA LEU A 102 1.32 -0.61 -15.78
C LEU A 102 2.54 -0.72 -16.69
N ALA A 103 2.38 -0.39 -17.97
CA ALA A 103 3.49 -0.04 -18.84
C ALA A 103 3.63 1.49 -18.82
N VAL A 104 4.78 2.00 -18.41
CA VAL A 104 5.07 3.43 -18.35
C VAL A 104 6.17 3.76 -19.34
N HIS A 105 5.89 4.69 -20.25
CA HIS A 105 6.82 5.04 -21.32
C HIS A 105 8.15 5.56 -20.75
N ARG A 106 9.28 5.17 -21.36
CA ARG A 106 10.63 5.51 -20.87
C ARG A 106 10.91 7.01 -20.80
N SER A 107 10.16 7.84 -21.54
CA SER A 107 10.25 9.31 -21.40
C SER A 107 9.69 9.85 -20.07
N ARG A 108 8.98 9.03 -19.30
CA ARG A 108 8.33 9.39 -18.01
C ARG A 108 8.81 8.56 -16.83
N ALA A 109 9.55 7.48 -17.08
CA ALA A 109 9.99 6.56 -16.04
C ALA A 109 11.45 6.17 -16.24
N SER A 110 12.15 5.97 -15.12
CA SER A 110 13.53 5.49 -15.08
C SER A 110 13.61 4.22 -14.22
N TYR A 111 14.53 3.34 -14.58
CA TYR A 111 14.87 2.15 -13.80
C TYR A 111 16.26 2.32 -13.19
N SER A 112 16.40 1.92 -11.93
CA SER A 112 17.66 1.91 -11.20
C SER A 112 17.75 0.57 -10.45
N ALA A 113 18.95 -0.02 -10.41
CA ALA A 113 19.18 -1.31 -9.78
C ALA A 113 20.63 -1.47 -9.33
N ILE A 114 20.86 -2.48 -8.50
CA ILE A 114 22.20 -2.98 -8.17
C ILE A 114 22.87 -3.63 -9.38
N ASP A 115 24.18 -3.76 -9.33
CA ASP A 115 24.96 -4.50 -10.33
C ASP A 115 24.44 -5.94 -10.48
N GLY A 116 24.26 -6.38 -11.72
CA GLY A 116 23.80 -7.73 -12.05
C GLY A 116 22.28 -7.94 -12.05
N LEU A 117 21.48 -6.93 -11.69
CA LEU A 117 20.00 -7.01 -11.72
C LEU A 117 19.40 -6.06 -12.76
N ASP A 118 19.67 -6.33 -14.04
CA ASP A 118 19.00 -5.59 -15.12
C ASP A 118 17.49 -5.81 -15.11
N GLN A 119 16.77 -4.92 -15.79
CA GLN A 119 15.32 -4.94 -15.82
C GLN A 119 14.75 -6.24 -16.40
N ALA A 120 15.37 -6.77 -17.46
CA ALA A 120 14.89 -7.98 -18.12
C ALA A 120 14.98 -9.20 -17.19
N THR A 121 16.06 -9.28 -16.41
CA THR A 121 16.29 -10.30 -15.40
C THR A 121 15.29 -10.17 -14.26
N LEU A 122 15.12 -8.97 -13.70
CA LEU A 122 14.12 -8.71 -12.66
C LEU A 122 12.71 -9.13 -13.11
N LEU A 123 12.25 -8.66 -14.28
CA LEU A 123 10.90 -8.94 -14.75
C LEU A 123 10.69 -10.43 -15.05
N ARG A 124 11.70 -11.13 -15.57
CA ARG A 124 11.62 -12.58 -15.81
C ARG A 124 11.50 -13.37 -14.51
N GLU A 125 12.28 -13.00 -13.48
CA GLU A 125 12.21 -13.65 -12.16
C GLU A 125 10.87 -13.41 -11.46
N GLU A 126 10.33 -12.19 -11.56
CA GLU A 126 9.14 -11.77 -10.81
C GLU A 126 7.82 -12.06 -11.54
N LEU A 127 7.77 -11.99 -12.88
CA LEU A 127 6.54 -12.20 -13.66
C LEU A 127 6.48 -13.56 -14.38
N GLY A 128 7.64 -14.18 -14.65
CA GLY A 128 7.72 -15.40 -15.46
C GLY A 128 6.93 -15.28 -16.76
N GLY A 129 6.00 -16.23 -17.00
CA GLY A 129 5.18 -16.26 -18.20
C GLY A 129 4.23 -15.07 -18.38
N GLN A 130 3.90 -14.31 -17.32
CA GLN A 130 3.02 -13.15 -17.42
C GLN A 130 3.67 -12.00 -18.20
N LEU A 131 5.00 -11.94 -18.27
CA LEU A 131 5.74 -10.93 -19.03
C LEU A 131 5.36 -10.94 -20.53
N GLY A 132 5.28 -12.13 -21.14
CA GLY A 132 4.90 -12.26 -22.55
C GLY A 132 3.47 -11.81 -22.83
N VAL A 133 2.55 -12.02 -21.87
CA VAL A 133 1.16 -11.55 -21.99
C VAL A 133 1.13 -10.02 -22.06
N PHE A 134 1.90 -9.34 -21.20
CA PHE A 134 1.97 -7.88 -21.20
C PHE A 134 2.62 -7.32 -22.47
N HIS A 135 3.69 -7.93 -22.98
CA HIS A 135 4.27 -7.53 -24.26
C HIS A 135 3.29 -7.69 -25.43
N ASN A 136 2.55 -8.80 -25.48
CA ASN A 136 1.53 -9.01 -26.51
C ASN A 136 0.40 -7.97 -26.45
N GLN A 137 0.01 -7.53 -25.25
CA GLN A 137 -0.99 -6.46 -25.09
C GLN A 137 -0.48 -5.13 -25.65
N LEU A 138 0.77 -4.76 -25.39
CA LEU A 138 1.37 -3.54 -25.96
C LEU A 138 1.44 -3.61 -27.49
N GLN A 139 1.88 -4.74 -28.04
CA GLN A 139 1.93 -4.95 -29.49
C GLN A 139 0.56 -4.93 -30.15
N ALA A 140 -0.48 -5.48 -29.50
CA ALA A 140 -1.86 -5.41 -29.97
C ALA A 140 -2.39 -3.96 -30.03
N LEU A 141 -1.83 -3.07 -29.20
CA LEU A 141 -2.08 -1.63 -29.25
C LEU A 141 -1.17 -0.90 -30.26
N GLN A 142 -0.33 -1.61 -31.02
CA GLN A 142 0.67 -1.04 -31.93
C GLN A 142 1.72 -0.18 -31.20
N LEU A 143 2.08 -0.57 -29.98
CA LEU A 143 3.15 0.02 -29.19
C LEU A 143 4.35 -0.93 -29.17
N ASP A 144 5.56 -0.37 -29.21
CA ASP A 144 6.79 -1.14 -29.03
C ASP A 144 7.02 -1.40 -27.53
N PRO A 145 7.05 -2.66 -27.05
CA PRO A 145 7.34 -2.97 -25.65
C PRO A 145 8.67 -2.40 -25.17
N ASP A 146 9.66 -2.24 -26.05
CA ASP A 146 10.98 -1.73 -25.68
C ASP A 146 10.95 -0.24 -25.31
N ASP A 147 9.91 0.51 -25.68
CA ASP A 147 9.71 1.91 -25.29
C ASP A 147 9.11 2.07 -23.87
N TYR A 148 8.79 0.97 -23.18
CA TYR A 148 8.09 0.98 -21.91
C TYR A 148 8.87 0.29 -20.79
N LEU A 149 8.64 0.75 -19.56
CA LEU A 149 9.00 0.08 -18.32
C LEU A 149 7.75 -0.52 -17.68
N LEU A 150 7.82 -1.77 -17.23
CA LEU A 150 6.74 -2.38 -16.46
C LEU A 150 6.86 -2.00 -14.99
N MET A 151 5.78 -1.50 -14.41
CA MET A 151 5.74 -0.98 -13.05
C MET A 151 4.51 -1.52 -12.31
N PRO A 152 4.69 -2.17 -11.13
CA PRO A 152 3.57 -2.54 -10.28
C PRO A 152 3.04 -1.31 -9.52
N ALA A 153 1.73 -1.26 -9.32
CA ALA A 153 1.03 -0.24 -8.56
C ALA A 153 0.02 -0.88 -7.59
N HIS A 154 -0.22 -0.21 -6.46
CA HIS A 154 -1.29 -0.60 -5.55
C HIS A 154 -2.66 -0.43 -6.25
N PRO A 155 -3.61 -1.38 -6.14
CA PRO A 155 -4.93 -1.24 -6.75
C PRO A 155 -5.68 0.02 -6.32
N TRP A 156 -5.73 0.31 -5.01
CA TRP A 156 -6.24 1.59 -4.50
C TRP A 156 -5.60 2.82 -5.18
N GLN A 157 -4.27 2.84 -5.34
CA GLN A 157 -3.55 3.95 -5.98
C GLN A 157 -3.97 4.10 -7.45
N TRP A 158 -4.17 3.00 -8.16
CA TRP A 158 -4.68 3.03 -9.53
C TRP A 158 -6.07 3.67 -9.61
N HIS A 159 -7.03 3.13 -8.86
CA HIS A 159 -8.43 3.54 -8.97
C HIS A 159 -8.69 4.96 -8.45
N ASN A 160 -8.04 5.34 -7.34
CA ASN A 160 -8.34 6.61 -6.66
C ASN A 160 -7.45 7.76 -7.12
N ILE A 161 -6.23 7.48 -7.62
CA ILE A 161 -5.24 8.51 -7.92
C ILE A 161 -4.79 8.47 -9.37
N LEU A 162 -4.24 7.35 -9.86
CA LEU A 162 -3.56 7.33 -11.16
C LEU A 162 -4.53 7.42 -12.33
N ALA A 163 -5.63 6.67 -12.30
CA ALA A 163 -6.59 6.63 -13.41
C ALA A 163 -7.21 8.01 -13.72
N ILE A 164 -7.35 8.87 -12.69
CA ILE A 164 -7.90 10.22 -12.82
C ILE A 164 -6.77 11.25 -12.94
N GLY A 165 -5.83 11.24 -12.00
CA GLY A 165 -4.77 12.25 -11.91
C GLY A 165 -3.75 12.20 -13.04
N PHE A 166 -3.62 11.06 -13.71
CA PHE A 166 -2.74 10.85 -14.87
C PHE A 166 -3.55 10.51 -16.13
N ALA A 167 -4.81 10.96 -16.21
CA ALA A 167 -5.69 10.69 -17.35
C ALA A 167 -5.09 11.17 -18.68
N ALA A 168 -4.34 12.27 -18.68
CA ALA A 168 -3.66 12.77 -19.87
C ALA A 168 -2.55 11.82 -20.34
N GLU A 169 -1.72 11.31 -19.43
CA GLU A 169 -0.67 10.33 -19.72
C GLU A 169 -1.28 9.01 -20.21
N ILE A 170 -2.40 8.59 -19.63
CA ILE A 170 -3.15 7.40 -20.06
C ILE A 170 -3.71 7.59 -21.47
N ALA A 171 -4.38 8.72 -21.73
CA ALA A 171 -4.93 9.03 -23.05
C ALA A 171 -3.86 9.08 -24.14
N ASN A 172 -2.66 9.58 -23.81
CA ASN A 172 -1.50 9.64 -24.70
C ASN A 172 -0.66 8.35 -24.71
N ARG A 173 -1.12 7.27 -24.07
CA ARG A 173 -0.41 5.99 -23.95
C ARG A 173 1.00 6.11 -23.35
N GLN A 174 1.26 7.16 -22.58
CA GLN A 174 2.44 7.25 -21.73
C GLN A 174 2.33 6.32 -20.51
N ILE A 175 1.10 6.00 -20.10
CA ILE A 175 0.78 4.96 -19.13
C ILE A 175 -0.26 4.03 -19.76
N VAL A 176 -0.01 2.73 -19.75
CA VAL A 176 -0.93 1.70 -20.26
C VAL A 176 -1.25 0.73 -19.13
N TYR A 177 -2.53 0.51 -18.85
CA TYR A 177 -2.98 -0.50 -17.90
C TYR A 177 -2.86 -1.91 -18.50
N LEU A 178 -2.17 -2.82 -17.82
CA LEU A 178 -1.90 -4.18 -18.31
C LEU A 178 -2.69 -5.27 -17.57
N GLY A 179 -3.37 -4.92 -16.48
CA GLY A 179 -4.14 -5.85 -15.67
C GLY A 179 -3.58 -6.07 -14.28
N LEU A 180 -3.98 -7.19 -13.66
CA LEU A 180 -3.58 -7.59 -12.32
C LEU A 180 -2.49 -8.66 -12.35
N SER A 181 -1.59 -8.66 -11.36
CA SER A 181 -0.59 -9.72 -11.14
C SER A 181 -1.26 -11.08 -11.03
N ASN A 182 -0.67 -12.15 -11.54
CA ASN A 182 -1.16 -13.51 -11.27
C ASN A 182 -0.98 -13.89 -9.79
N ASP A 183 0.12 -13.44 -9.21
CA ASP A 183 0.45 -13.66 -7.81
C ASP A 183 -0.46 -12.86 -6.88
N ARG A 184 -0.65 -13.43 -5.68
CA ARG A 184 -1.36 -12.82 -4.57
C ARG A 184 -0.36 -12.41 -3.50
N TYR A 185 -0.60 -11.24 -2.93
CA TYR A 185 0.29 -10.62 -1.96
C TYR A 185 -0.43 -10.32 -0.66
N LEU A 186 0.30 -10.27 0.44
CA LEU A 186 -0.18 -9.76 1.72
C LEU A 186 0.44 -8.40 1.99
N ALA A 187 -0.40 -7.42 2.34
CA ALA A 187 0.06 -6.12 2.82
C ALA A 187 0.81 -6.32 4.15
N GLN A 188 2.05 -5.85 4.22
CA GLN A 188 2.85 -5.84 5.44
C GLN A 188 2.42 -4.66 6.33
N GLN A 189 2.87 -4.57 7.59
CA GLN A 189 2.48 -3.52 8.54
C GLN A 189 2.67 -2.08 8.03
N SER A 190 3.57 -1.88 7.06
CA SER A 190 3.74 -0.59 6.37
C SER A 190 2.62 -0.24 5.37
N ILE A 191 1.62 -1.12 5.19
CA ILE A 191 0.46 -1.06 4.30
C ILE A 191 0.82 -1.19 2.81
N ARG A 192 1.83 -0.47 2.36
CA ARG A 192 2.21 -0.34 0.94
C ARG A 192 3.36 -1.25 0.48
N THR A 193 3.87 -2.08 1.38
CA THR A 193 4.87 -3.12 1.07
C THR A 193 4.16 -4.47 1.06
N PHE A 194 4.45 -5.28 0.06
CA PHE A 194 3.69 -6.49 -0.24
C PHE A 194 4.61 -7.71 -0.25
N PHE A 195 4.29 -8.71 0.58
CA PHE A 195 4.92 -10.03 0.56
C PHE A 195 4.21 -10.93 -0.45
N ASN A 196 4.97 -11.65 -1.28
CA ASN A 196 4.39 -12.56 -2.26
C ASN A 196 3.94 -13.86 -1.58
N GLN A 197 2.63 -14.04 -1.41
CA GLN A 197 2.06 -15.24 -0.79
C GLN A 197 2.05 -16.43 -1.75
N SER A 198 1.92 -16.18 -3.06
CA SER A 198 1.95 -17.24 -4.07
C SER A 198 3.34 -17.87 -4.19
N GLU A 199 4.39 -17.04 -4.15
CA GLU A 199 5.79 -17.45 -4.29
C GLU A 199 6.65 -16.77 -3.20
N PRO A 200 6.69 -17.32 -1.96
CA PRO A 200 7.37 -16.71 -0.81
C PRO A 200 8.85 -16.37 -0.96
N GLN A 201 9.52 -16.95 -1.97
CA GLN A 201 10.93 -16.68 -2.27
C GLN A 201 11.14 -15.44 -3.16
N ARG A 202 10.06 -14.89 -3.74
CA ARG A 202 10.10 -13.67 -4.54
C ARG A 202 10.25 -12.41 -3.68
N ARG A 203 10.67 -11.33 -4.33
CA ARG A 203 10.94 -10.06 -3.66
C ARG A 203 9.66 -9.43 -3.14
N TYR A 204 9.80 -8.63 -2.07
CA TYR A 204 8.75 -7.71 -1.68
C TYR A 204 8.55 -6.65 -2.76
N VAL A 205 7.31 -6.20 -2.92
CA VAL A 205 6.99 -5.05 -3.77
C VAL A 205 6.53 -3.89 -2.90
N LYS A 206 7.23 -2.76 -2.95
CA LYS A 206 6.82 -1.54 -2.26
C LYS A 206 6.24 -0.56 -3.28
N THR A 207 5.03 -0.09 -3.00
CA THR A 207 4.26 0.75 -3.92
C THR A 207 4.08 2.16 -3.37
N ALA A 208 3.79 3.14 -4.23
CA ALA A 208 3.26 4.42 -3.80
C ALA A 208 1.79 4.25 -3.40
N LEU A 209 1.40 4.85 -2.27
CA LEU A 209 0.03 4.81 -1.76
C LEU A 209 -0.34 6.15 -1.11
N SER A 210 -1.21 6.93 -1.75
CA SER A 210 -1.58 8.28 -1.31
C SER A 210 -2.64 8.28 -0.21
N ILE A 211 -2.46 7.46 0.83
CA ILE A 211 -3.22 7.55 2.08
C ILE A 211 -2.41 8.31 3.13
N LEU A 212 -3.10 9.00 4.04
CA LEU A 212 -2.50 9.60 5.21
C LEU A 212 -2.51 8.57 6.35
N ASN A 213 -1.36 8.32 6.97
CA ASN A 213 -1.30 7.51 8.18
C ASN A 213 -0.22 8.07 9.09
N MET A 214 -0.55 8.37 10.35
CA MET A 214 0.38 8.96 11.32
C MET A 214 0.93 10.32 10.88
N GLY A 215 0.09 11.16 10.27
CA GLY A 215 0.51 12.48 9.79
C GLY A 215 1.41 12.50 8.54
N PHE A 216 1.68 11.35 7.90
CA PHE A 216 2.45 11.30 6.65
C PHE A 216 1.70 10.61 5.52
N MET A 217 1.73 11.25 4.34
CA MET A 217 1.31 10.62 3.10
C MET A 217 2.26 9.48 2.73
N ARG A 218 1.72 8.31 2.40
CA ARG A 218 2.53 7.10 2.11
C ARG A 218 2.97 7.04 0.63
N GLY A 219 3.46 8.17 0.11
CA GLY A 219 4.00 8.33 -1.25
C GLY A 219 5.44 7.84 -1.42
N LEU A 220 5.87 7.59 -2.66
CA LEU A 220 7.22 7.14 -3.01
C LEU A 220 7.84 8.17 -3.98
N SER A 221 8.97 8.76 -3.60
CA SER A 221 9.55 9.87 -4.36
C SER A 221 10.47 9.38 -5.49
N PRO A 222 10.26 9.80 -6.74
CA PRO A 222 11.13 9.44 -7.87
C PRO A 222 12.59 9.83 -7.65
N TYR A 223 12.85 10.99 -7.02
CA TYR A 223 14.20 11.47 -6.72
C TYR A 223 14.96 10.49 -5.81
N TYR A 224 14.30 10.02 -4.75
CA TYR A 224 14.91 9.04 -3.83
C TYR A 224 15.06 7.65 -4.48
N MET A 225 14.17 7.27 -5.42
CA MET A 225 14.24 5.97 -6.09
C MET A 225 15.50 5.80 -6.93
N GLN A 226 16.03 6.88 -7.51
CA GLN A 226 17.27 6.82 -8.30
C GLN A 226 18.48 6.39 -7.47
N ALA A 227 18.54 6.82 -6.20
CA ALA A 227 19.66 6.55 -5.31
C ALA A 227 19.43 5.36 -4.37
N THR A 228 18.23 4.78 -4.34
CA THR A 228 17.88 3.71 -3.38
C THR A 228 18.71 2.43 -3.56
N PRO A 229 19.02 1.97 -4.80
CA PRO A 229 19.84 0.77 -4.98
C PRO A 229 21.35 0.97 -4.77
N ALA A 230 21.83 2.22 -4.77
CA ALA A 230 23.26 2.55 -4.77
C ALA A 230 23.90 2.52 -3.38
#